data_AF-A0A537Y507-F1
#
_entry.id   AF-A0A537Y507-F1
#
_cell.length_a   1.000
_cell.length_b   1.000
_cell.length_c   1.000
_cell.angle_alpha   90.00
_cell.angle_beta   90.00
_cell.angle_gamma   90.00
#
_symmetry.space_group_name_H-M   'P 1'
#
loop_
_entity.id
_entity.type
_entity.pdbx_description
1 polymer ?
#
loop_
_entity_poly.entity_id
_entity_poly.type
_entity_poly.pdbx_seq_one_letter_code
_entity_poly.pdbx_strand_id
1 'polypeptide(L)'
;MPRYEAHTEWPIWYGYEDGRVYVLVGPGEQQVPGLTQAASVHLIARSKEKRSEVADVECTVETLPKDARWDEIARDLLVGRRLNLKDGDAAVNRWKNECEIVVLTPLPPVAPVEDMAVVTG
;
A
#
# COMPACT_ATOMS: atom_id res chain seq x y z
N MET A 1 24.81 7.98 21.98
CA MET A 1 23.96 8.72 21.00
C MET A 1 23.30 7.67 20.13
N PRO A 2 21.97 7.51 20.10
CA PRO A 2 21.37 6.62 19.12
C PRO A 2 21.68 7.20 17.74
N ARG A 3 22.18 6.32 16.88
CA ARG A 3 22.44 6.52 15.46
C ARG A 3 21.11 6.90 14.81
N TYR A 4 21.08 7.93 13.96
CA TYR A 4 19.94 8.10 13.07
C TYR A 4 19.88 6.84 12.21
N GLU A 5 18.94 5.95 12.50
CA GLU A 5 18.59 4.92 11.54
C GLU A 5 17.95 5.68 10.37
N ALA A 6 18.34 5.38 9.14
CA ALA A 6 17.71 5.99 7.98
C ALA A 6 16.23 5.58 8.01
N HIS A 7 15.35 6.46 8.47
CA HIS A 7 13.91 6.27 8.42
C HIS A 7 13.54 6.11 6.94
N THR A 8 13.33 4.86 6.53
CA THR A 8 13.03 4.53 5.13
C THR A 8 11.52 4.69 4.92
N GLU A 9 11.05 5.91 5.13
CA GLU A 9 9.64 6.29 4.99
C GLU A 9 9.44 6.90 3.60
N TRP A 10 8.57 6.27 2.81
CA TRP A 10 8.26 6.74 1.45
C TRP A 10 6.88 7.38 1.42
N PRO A 11 6.74 8.67 1.08
CA PRO A 11 5.42 9.25 0.87
C PRO A 11 4.80 8.63 -0.39
N ILE A 12 3.60 8.08 -0.25
CA ILE A 12 2.87 7.44 -1.35
C ILE A 12 1.51 8.11 -1.59
N TRP A 13 1.06 8.10 -2.83
CA TRP A 13 -0.35 8.21 -3.16
C TRP A 13 -0.96 6.79 -3.25
N TYR A 14 -2.24 6.69 -2.91
CA TYR A 14 -2.93 5.40 -2.81
C TYR A 14 -4.42 5.53 -3.11
N GLY A 15 -5.03 4.40 -3.47
CA GLY A 15 -6.47 4.16 -3.39
C GLY A 15 -6.82 3.40 -2.12
N TYR A 16 -8.03 3.58 -1.60
CA TYR A 16 -8.54 2.84 -0.45
C TYR A 16 -9.95 2.35 -0.75
N GLU A 17 -10.17 1.05 -0.57
CA GLU A 17 -11.45 0.37 -0.77
C GLU A 17 -11.49 -0.86 0.13
N ASP A 18 -12.63 -1.11 0.78
CA ASP A 18 -12.88 -2.31 1.59
C ASP A 18 -11.79 -2.65 2.61
N GLY A 19 -11.28 -1.63 3.31
CA GLY A 19 -10.26 -1.82 4.34
C GLY A 19 -8.83 -1.96 3.81
N ARG A 20 -8.64 -2.01 2.49
CA ARG A 20 -7.34 -2.23 1.84
C ARG A 20 -6.80 -0.97 1.20
N VAL A 21 -5.48 -0.86 1.16
CA VAL A 21 -4.76 0.23 0.49
C VAL A 21 -4.15 -0.29 -0.79
N TYR A 22 -4.42 0.37 -1.90
CA TYR A 22 -3.93 0.03 -3.24
C TYR A 22 -2.90 1.05 -3.68
N VAL A 23 -1.70 0.56 -4.00
CA VAL A 23 -0.53 1.38 -4.31
C VAL A 23 -0.03 1.01 -5.70
N LEU A 24 -0.09 1.97 -6.64
CA LEU A 24 0.54 1.80 -7.93
C LEU A 24 2.02 2.13 -7.82
N VAL A 25 2.89 1.26 -8.32
CA VAL A 25 4.34 1.48 -8.38
C VAL A 25 4.88 1.16 -9.76
N GLY A 26 5.80 1.98 -10.28
CA GLY A 26 6.42 1.72 -11.58
C GLY A 26 7.00 2.95 -12.27
N PRO A 27 7.59 2.78 -13.46
CA PRO A 27 8.11 3.88 -14.27
C PRO A 27 7.05 4.92 -14.58
N GLY A 28 7.43 6.21 -14.51
CA GLY A 28 6.50 7.33 -14.73
C GLY A 28 5.52 7.57 -13.57
N GLU A 29 5.42 6.65 -12.62
CA GLU A 29 4.66 6.78 -11.39
C GLU A 29 5.61 6.75 -10.18
N GLN A 30 5.07 6.53 -8.98
CA GLN A 30 5.90 6.51 -7.77
C GLN A 30 6.73 5.22 -7.70
N GLN A 31 7.92 5.34 -7.12
CA GLN A 31 8.79 4.21 -6.81
C GLN A 31 8.87 4.05 -5.29
N VAL A 32 8.69 2.80 -4.83
CA VAL A 32 8.85 2.44 -3.42
C VAL A 32 9.78 1.23 -3.36
N PRO A 33 11.10 1.46 -3.15
CA PRO A 33 12.09 0.39 -3.14
C PRO A 33 11.73 -0.74 -2.17
N GLY A 34 11.74 -1.98 -2.66
CA GLY A 34 11.47 -3.18 -1.87
C GLY A 34 9.99 -3.53 -1.68
N LEU A 35 9.04 -2.63 -2.01
CA LEU A 35 7.62 -2.85 -1.70
C LEU A 35 7.06 -4.13 -2.32
N THR A 36 7.32 -4.39 -3.61
CA THR A 36 6.78 -5.59 -4.30
C THR A 36 7.40 -6.90 -3.84
N GLN A 37 8.50 -6.85 -3.07
CA GLN A 37 9.22 -8.03 -2.55
C GLN A 37 8.99 -8.23 -1.04
N ALA A 38 8.36 -7.26 -0.38
CA ALA A 38 8.07 -7.33 1.03
C ALA A 38 6.91 -8.30 1.29
N ALA A 39 6.94 -9.00 2.42
CA ALA A 39 5.81 -9.79 2.91
C ALA A 39 4.87 -8.94 3.77
N SER A 40 5.43 -7.99 4.53
CA SER A 40 4.70 -7.00 5.31
C SER A 40 5.39 -5.64 5.27
N VAL A 41 4.61 -4.59 5.55
CA VAL A 41 5.09 -3.21 5.72
C VAL A 41 4.35 -2.54 6.85
N HIS A 42 4.94 -1.47 7.37
CA HIS A 42 4.29 -0.61 8.34
C HIS A 42 3.67 0.59 7.64
N LEU A 43 2.35 0.76 7.77
CA LEU A 43 1.62 1.87 7.18
C LEU A 43 1.35 2.94 8.23
N ILE A 44 1.88 4.14 7.98
CA ILE A 44 1.62 5.32 8.79
C ILE A 44 0.69 6.24 8.00
N ALA A 45 -0.58 6.31 8.40
CA ALA A 45 -1.59 7.15 7.76
C ALA A 45 -2.14 8.18 8.73
N ARG A 46 -2.12 9.46 8.34
CA ARG A 46 -2.68 10.56 9.13
C ARG A 46 -4.12 10.83 8.74
N SER A 47 -5.05 10.76 9.69
CA SER A 47 -6.43 11.19 9.44
C SER A 47 -6.48 12.71 9.27
N LYS A 48 -7.08 13.17 8.16
CA LYS A 48 -7.34 14.61 7.93
C LYS A 48 -8.50 15.11 8.81
N GLU A 49 -9.44 14.24 9.17
CA GLU A 49 -10.63 14.57 9.96
C GLU A 49 -10.33 14.57 11.45
N LYS A 50 -9.66 13.52 11.94
CA LYS A 50 -9.15 13.44 13.29
C LYS A 50 -7.68 13.82 13.27
N ARG A 51 -7.38 15.11 13.14
CA ARG A 51 -6.03 15.69 12.91
C ARG A 51 -4.86 15.16 13.77
N SER A 52 -5.11 14.32 14.77
CA SER A 52 -4.11 13.71 15.66
C SER A 52 -4.11 12.17 15.66
N GLU A 53 -5.06 11.49 15.00
CA GLU A 53 -5.09 10.04 14.92
C GLU A 53 -4.23 9.59 13.73
N VAL A 54 -3.03 9.11 14.06
CA VAL A 54 -2.14 8.41 13.15
C VAL A 54 -2.49 6.94 13.22
N ALA A 55 -3.00 6.36 12.14
CA ALA A 55 -2.99 4.92 12.01
C ALA A 55 -1.54 4.50 11.78
N ASP A 56 -1.08 3.60 12.63
CA ASP A 56 0.27 3.04 12.67
C ASP A 56 0.03 1.53 12.81
N VAL A 57 0.12 0.83 11.68
CA VAL A 57 -0.39 -0.54 11.54
C VAL A 57 0.46 -1.37 10.60
N GLU A 58 0.76 -2.60 11.00
CA GLU A 58 1.38 -3.58 10.13
C GLU A 58 0.37 -4.06 9.07
N CYS A 59 0.80 -4.16 7.83
CA CYS A 59 0.00 -4.64 6.70
C CYS A 59 0.69 -5.82 6.03
N THR A 60 -0.07 -6.83 5.59
CA THR A 60 0.44 -7.78 4.60
C THR A 60 0.54 -7.11 3.24
N VAL A 61 1.45 -7.61 2.41
CA VAL A 61 1.74 -7.08 1.08
C VAL A 61 1.46 -8.15 0.04
N GLU A 62 0.66 -7.80 -0.96
CA GLU A 62 0.37 -8.66 -2.10
C GLU A 62 0.41 -7.86 -3.40
N THR A 63 0.90 -8.44 -4.49
CA THR A 63 0.83 -7.81 -5.82
C THR A 63 -0.36 -8.39 -6.57
N LEU A 64 -1.24 -7.53 -7.10
CA LEU A 64 -2.37 -7.99 -7.88
C LEU A 64 -1.89 -8.62 -9.21
N PRO A 65 -2.35 -9.84 -9.56
CA PRO A 65 -2.11 -10.39 -10.90
C PRO A 65 -2.77 -9.51 -11.97
N LYS A 66 -2.27 -9.53 -13.20
CA LYS A 66 -2.75 -8.69 -14.33
C LYS A 66 -4.11 -9.12 -14.92
N ASP A 67 -5.07 -9.44 -14.07
CA ASP A 67 -6.41 -9.93 -14.45
C ASP A 67 -7.48 -8.82 -14.42
N ALA A 68 -8.76 -9.23 -14.43
CA ALA A 68 -9.89 -8.32 -14.41
C ALA A 68 -9.95 -7.45 -13.14
N ARG A 69 -9.52 -7.97 -11.98
CA ARG A 69 -9.52 -7.20 -10.72
C ARG A 69 -8.45 -6.11 -10.77
N TRP A 70 -7.32 -6.39 -11.41
CA TRP A 70 -6.31 -5.36 -11.67
C TRP A 70 -6.87 -4.23 -12.54
N ASP A 71 -7.59 -4.57 -13.62
CA ASP A 71 -8.19 -3.57 -14.52
C ASP A 71 -9.25 -2.71 -13.81
N GLU A 72 -10.07 -3.33 -12.97
CA GLU A 72 -11.09 -2.67 -12.14
C GLU A 72 -10.43 -1.68 -11.17
N ILE A 73 -9.48 -2.13 -10.34
CA ILE A 73 -8.79 -1.26 -9.38
C ILE A 73 -8.05 -0.13 -10.09
N ALA A 74 -7.37 -0.41 -11.20
CA ALA A 74 -6.67 0.61 -11.97
C ALA A 74 -7.63 1.71 -12.44
N ARG A 75 -8.73 1.31 -13.10
CA ARG A 75 -9.70 2.23 -13.71
C ARG A 75 -10.54 2.96 -12.68
N ASP A 76 -11.19 2.21 -11.80
CA ASP A 76 -12.31 2.71 -11.00
C ASP A 76 -11.82 3.37 -9.70
N LEU A 77 -10.63 2.97 -9.23
CA LEU A 77 -10.04 3.51 -8.00
C LEU A 77 -8.84 4.42 -8.28
N LEU A 78 -7.82 3.94 -9.00
CA LEU A 78 -6.51 4.62 -9.03
C LEU A 78 -6.44 5.81 -9.99
N VAL A 79 -7.12 5.78 -11.14
CA VAL A 79 -7.20 6.93 -12.07
C VAL A 79 -7.64 8.20 -11.34
N GLY A 80 -8.72 8.11 -10.54
CA GLY A 80 -9.25 9.24 -9.78
C GLY A 80 -8.34 9.76 -8.67
N ARG A 81 -7.34 8.99 -8.25
CA ARG A 81 -6.35 9.41 -7.23
C ARG A 81 -5.13 10.11 -7.84
N ARG A 82 -4.88 9.91 -9.14
CA ARG A 82 -3.73 10.50 -9.83
C ARG A 82 -4.10 11.86 -10.45
N LEU A 83 -4.03 12.91 -9.63
CA LEU A 83 -4.50 14.27 -9.97
C LEU A 83 -3.85 14.93 -11.22
N ASN A 84 -2.69 14.45 -11.68
CA ASN A 84 -1.95 15.01 -12.83
C ASN A 84 -1.75 14.00 -13.96
N LEU A 85 -2.70 13.07 -14.13
CA LEU A 85 -2.65 12.04 -15.17
C LEU A 85 -2.96 12.65 -16.55
N LYS A 86 -1.98 12.68 -17.44
CA LYS A 86 -2.10 13.36 -18.74
C LYS A 86 -2.92 12.57 -19.76
N ASP A 87 -2.86 11.25 -19.66
CA ASP A 87 -3.48 10.28 -20.58
C ASP A 87 -4.83 9.76 -20.08
N GLY A 88 -5.32 10.23 -18.92
CA GLY A 88 -6.62 9.85 -18.36
C GLY A 88 -6.81 8.34 -18.28
N ASP A 89 -7.99 7.85 -18.68
CA ASP A 89 -8.32 6.42 -18.66
C ASP A 89 -7.38 5.56 -19.54
N ALA A 90 -6.74 6.15 -20.56
CA ALA A 90 -5.78 5.41 -21.39
C ALA A 90 -4.54 4.98 -20.60
N ALA A 91 -4.27 5.61 -19.45
CA ALA A 91 -3.19 5.24 -18.55
C ALA A 91 -3.31 3.80 -18.04
N VAL A 92 -4.52 3.25 -17.92
CA VAL A 92 -4.74 1.88 -17.42
C VAL A 92 -3.96 0.87 -18.25
N ASN A 93 -3.98 1.00 -19.58
CA ASN A 93 -3.22 0.12 -20.47
C ASN A 93 -1.70 0.29 -20.31
N ARG A 94 -1.21 1.53 -20.16
CA ARG A 94 0.21 1.82 -19.91
C ARG A 94 0.65 1.22 -18.58
N TRP A 95 -0.10 1.50 -17.51
CA TRP A 95 0.14 0.96 -16.17
C TRP A 95 0.13 -0.57 -16.17
N LYS A 96 -0.73 -1.23 -16.95
CA LYS A 96 -0.77 -2.70 -17.00
C LYS A 96 0.53 -3.30 -17.52
N ASN A 97 1.19 -2.60 -18.46
CA ASN A 97 2.43 -3.04 -19.09
C ASN A 97 3.68 -2.65 -18.28
N GLU A 98 3.62 -1.57 -17.51
CA GLU A 98 4.82 -0.95 -16.92
C GLU A 98 4.83 -0.88 -15.39
N CYS A 99 3.66 -0.95 -14.75
CA CYS A 99 3.51 -0.73 -13.30
C CYS A 99 2.91 -1.94 -12.61
N GLU A 100 3.06 -2.04 -11.30
CA GLU A 100 2.41 -3.01 -10.43
C GLU A 100 1.40 -2.34 -9.50
N ILE A 101 0.32 -3.07 -9.16
CA ILE A 101 -0.59 -2.66 -8.09
C ILE A 101 -0.29 -3.55 -6.88
N VAL A 102 0.18 -2.92 -5.82
CA VAL A 102 0.42 -3.55 -4.53
C VAL A 102 -0.77 -3.28 -3.61
N VAL A 103 -1.27 -4.32 -2.98
CA VAL A 103 -2.33 -4.29 -1.98
C VAL A 103 -1.69 -4.38 -0.60
N LEU A 104 -2.01 -3.44 0.27
CA LEU A 104 -1.69 -3.48 1.69
C LEU A 104 -2.98 -3.80 2.45
N THR A 105 -2.98 -4.94 3.15
CA THR A 105 -4.11 -5.33 4.01
C THR A 105 -3.69 -5.13 5.47
N PRO A 106 -4.27 -4.16 6.19
CA PRO A 106 -3.96 -3.95 7.60
C PRO A 106 -4.27 -5.18 8.44
N LEU A 107 -3.32 -5.58 9.28
CA LEU A 107 -3.51 -6.62 10.28
C LEU A 107 -4.31 -6.06 11.46
N PRO A 108 -5.13 -6.88 12.13
CA PRO A 108 -5.71 -6.49 13.40
C PRO A 108 -4.59 -6.20 14.41
N PRO A 109 -4.79 -5.27 15.35
CA PRO A 109 -3.82 -5.01 16.39
C PRO A 109 -3.49 -6.32 17.11
N VAL A 110 -2.19 -6.63 17.20
CA VAL A 110 -1.72 -7.78 17.97
C VAL A 110 -2.12 -7.53 19.43
N ALA A 111 -3.05 -8.34 19.94
CA ALA A 111 -3.33 -8.33 21.37
C ALA A 111 -2.02 -8.66 22.11
N PRO A 112 -1.69 -7.97 23.22
CA PRO A 112 -0.53 -8.35 24.01
C PRO A 112 -0.66 -9.84 24.34
N VAL A 113 0.40 -10.59 24.00
CA VAL A 113 0.51 -11.99 24.39
C VAL A 113 0.57 -12.03 25.91
N GLU A 114 -0.59 -12.18 26.57
CA GLU A 114 -0.61 -12.61 27.96
C GLU A 114 -0.10 -14.06 28.00
N ASP A 115 0.72 -14.30 29.01
CA ASP A 115 1.62 -15.43 29.24
C ASP A 115 1.17 -16.77 28.63
N MET A 116 2.10 -17.40 27.90
CA MET A 116 2.11 -18.81 27.49
C MET A 116 1.35 -19.18 26.19
N ALA A 117 2.02 -19.00 25.05
CA ALA A 117 1.72 -19.75 23.83
C ALA A 117 2.54 -21.05 23.80
N VAL A 118 1.89 -22.21 23.91
CA VAL A 118 2.53 -23.52 23.68
C VAL A 118 2.23 -23.97 22.26
N VAL A 119 3.26 -24.16 21.44
CA VAL A 119 3.14 -24.84 20.15
C VAL A 119 3.22 -26.34 20.43
N THR A 120 2.19 -27.10 20.03
CA THR A 120 2.26 -28.56 19.98
C THR A 120 2.49 -28.96 18.53
N GLY A 121 3.48 -29.82 18.30
CA GLY A 121 3.90 -30.28 16.97
C GLY A 121 2.93 -31.26 16.30
#